data_AF-A0A2V5R3B6-F1
#
_entry.id   AF-A0A2V5R3B6-F1
#
_cell.length_a   1.000
_cell.length_b   1.000
_cell.length_c   1.000
_cell.angle_alpha   90.00
_cell.angle_beta   90.00
_cell.angle_gamma   90.00
#
_symmetry.space_group_name_H-M   'P 1'
#
loop_
_entity.id
_entity.type
_entity.pdbx_description
1 polymer ?
#
loop_
_entity_poly.entity_id
_entity_poly.type
_entity_poly.pdbx_seq_one_letter_code
_entity_poly.pdbx_strand_id
1 'polypeptide(L)'
;MFRDQISQRSLTIVAVCVFLAAITWLVFGQTLGHGFVDYDDPQYVYDNLEVTSGLSLNGMTWAFTHSYYNNWHPLTWLSCFLWSRR
;
A
#
# COMPACT_ATOMS: atom_id res chain seq x y z
N MET A 1 8.54 -50.74 3.48
CA MET A 1 9.61 -50.09 4.28
C MET A 1 10.08 -48.77 3.68
N PHE A 2 10.78 -48.71 2.52
CA PHE A 2 11.26 -47.41 1.96
C PHE A 2 10.14 -46.46 1.49
N ARG A 3 9.03 -47.00 0.97
CA ARG A 3 7.89 -46.21 0.46
C ARG A 3 7.08 -45.54 1.57
N ASP A 4 7.00 -46.20 2.72
CA ASP A 4 6.30 -45.70 3.91
C ASP A 4 7.03 -44.50 4.49
N GLN A 5 8.37 -44.52 4.51
CA GLN A 5 9.19 -43.40 4.98
C GLN A 5 9.03 -42.14 4.12
N ILE A 6 8.95 -42.29 2.78
CA ILE A 6 8.74 -41.16 1.87
C ILE A 6 7.34 -40.56 2.06
N SER A 7 6.31 -41.41 2.16
CA SER A 7 4.93 -40.97 2.39
C SER A 7 4.79 -40.21 3.72
N GLN A 8 5.41 -40.71 4.81
CA GLN A 8 5.37 -40.03 6.11
C GLN A 8 6.05 -38.66 6.07
N ARG A 9 7.20 -38.52 5.37
CA ARG A 9 7.86 -37.21 5.22
C ARG A 9 6.99 -36.22 4.46
N SER A 10 6.36 -36.64 3.36
CA SER A 10 5.45 -35.78 2.61
C SER A 10 4.21 -35.37 3.41
N LEU A 11 3.65 -36.28 4.21
CA LEU A 11 2.51 -35.98 5.09
C LEU A 11 2.87 -34.96 6.17
N THR A 12 4.05 -35.09 6.79
CA THR A 12 4.53 -34.10 7.78
C THR A 12 4.69 -32.71 7.15
N ILE A 13 5.25 -32.63 5.93
CA ILE A 13 5.40 -31.35 5.22
C ILE A 13 4.04 -30.72 4.96
N VAL A 14 3.08 -31.49 4.44
CA VAL A 14 1.72 -31.00 4.18
C VAL A 14 1.05 -30.55 5.48
N ALA A 15 1.18 -31.31 6.56
CA ALA A 15 0.62 -30.95 7.86
C ALA A 15 1.20 -29.63 8.40
N VAL A 16 2.52 -29.43 8.29
CA VAL A 16 3.18 -28.19 8.69
C VAL A 16 2.70 -27.01 7.83
N CYS A 17 2.61 -27.18 6.50
CA CYS A 17 2.12 -26.13 5.61
C CYS A 17 0.67 -25.73 5.92
N VAL A 18 -0.21 -26.72 6.13
CA VAL A 18 -1.62 -26.47 6.47
C VAL A 18 -1.72 -25.77 7.83
N PHE A 19 -0.94 -26.22 8.82
CA PHE A 19 -0.90 -25.58 10.13
C PHE A 19 -0.46 -24.11 10.04
N LEU A 20 0.62 -23.82 9.30
CA LEU A 20 1.11 -22.45 9.11
C LEU A 20 0.07 -21.56 8.40
N ALA A 21 -0.59 -22.08 7.36
CA ALA A 21 -1.65 -21.36 6.68
C ALA A 21 -2.83 -21.09 7.62
N ALA A 22 -3.24 -22.07 8.42
CA ALA A 22 -4.34 -21.95 9.37
C ALA A 22 -4.05 -20.91 10.47
N ILE A 23 -2.87 -20.91 11.07
CA ILE A 23 -2.52 -19.90 12.10
C ILE A 23 -2.44 -18.50 11.51
N THR A 24 -1.91 -18.37 10.28
CA THR A 24 -1.86 -17.08 9.58
C THR A 24 -3.26 -16.56 9.32
N TRP A 25 -4.16 -17.43 8.84
CA TRP A 25 -5.55 -17.09 8.62
C TRP A 25 -6.29 -16.76 9.91
N LEU A 26 -6.01 -17.45 11.02
CA LEU A 26 -6.63 -17.16 12.31
C LEU A 26 -6.25 -15.76 12.82
N VAL A 27 -4.99 -15.38 12.69
CA VAL A 27 -4.48 -14.07 13.17
C VAL A 27 -4.90 -12.93 12.24
N PHE A 28 -4.78 -13.13 10.92
CA PHE A 28 -4.98 -12.06 9.93
C PHE A 28 -6.36 -12.10 9.26
N GLY A 29 -7.13 -13.17 9.37
CA GLY A 29 -8.45 -13.27 8.72
C GLY A 29 -9.43 -12.21 9.21
N GLN A 30 -9.30 -11.75 10.46
CA GLN A 30 -10.09 -10.65 11.00
C GLN A 30 -9.85 -9.31 10.27
N THR A 31 -8.69 -9.12 9.62
CA THR A 31 -8.38 -7.86 8.92
C THR A 31 -9.26 -7.66 7.69
N LEU A 32 -9.84 -8.74 7.13
CA LEU A 32 -10.82 -8.67 6.05
C LEU A 32 -12.14 -8.00 6.48
N GLY A 33 -12.44 -7.98 7.78
CA GLY A 33 -13.62 -7.31 8.34
C GLY A 33 -13.37 -5.86 8.77
N HIS A 34 -12.12 -5.42 8.80
CA HIS A 34 -11.77 -4.05 9.12
C HIS A 34 -11.86 -3.16 7.87
N GLY A 35 -12.31 -1.92 8.04
CA GLY A 35 -12.27 -0.91 6.98
C GLY A 35 -10.84 -0.52 6.64
N PHE A 36 -10.67 0.12 5.48
CA PHE A 36 -9.40 0.75 5.14
C PHE A 36 -9.12 1.91 6.10
N VAL A 37 -7.86 2.02 6.52
CA VAL A 37 -7.38 3.17 7.29
C VAL A 37 -6.72 4.12 6.31
N ASP A 38 -7.17 5.37 6.27
CA ASP A 38 -6.51 6.43 5.51
C ASP A 38 -5.16 6.74 6.19
N TYR A 39 -4.11 6.07 5.72
CA TYR A 39 -2.74 6.28 6.18
C TYR A 39 -2.01 7.36 5.35
N ASP A 40 -2.65 7.87 4.29
CA ASP A 40 -2.10 8.95 3.49
C ASP A 40 -2.03 10.24 4.33
N ASP A 41 -0.91 10.97 4.23
CA ASP A 41 -0.76 12.26 4.90
C ASP A 41 -1.80 13.25 4.32
N PRO A 42 -2.79 13.70 5.10
CA PRO A 42 -3.86 14.57 4.60
C PRO A 42 -3.32 15.88 4.03
N GLN A 43 -2.16 16.33 4.52
CA GLN A 43 -1.45 17.52 4.07
C GLN A 43 -0.93 17.42 2.63
N TYR A 44 -0.60 16.21 2.14
CA TYR A 44 -0.10 16.03 0.77
C TYR A 44 -1.21 15.84 -0.26
N VAL A 45 -2.40 15.39 0.17
CA VAL A 45 -3.47 14.96 -0.75
C VAL A 45 -4.69 15.87 -0.70
N TYR A 46 -5.25 16.13 0.50
CA TYR A 46 -6.56 16.76 0.65
C TYR A 46 -6.49 18.23 1.06
N ASP A 47 -5.51 18.61 1.90
CA ASP A 47 -5.36 19.97 2.42
C ASP A 47 -4.52 20.88 1.52
N ASN A 48 -3.90 20.36 0.47
CA ASN A 48 -3.21 21.19 -0.52
C ASN A 48 -4.21 21.64 -1.59
N LEU A 49 -4.69 22.89 -1.45
CA LEU A 49 -5.57 23.56 -2.42
C LEU A 49 -5.00 23.54 -3.84
N GLU A 50 -3.66 23.48 -4.00
CA GLU A 50 -3.02 23.37 -5.31
C GLU A 50 -3.21 21.96 -5.91
N VAL A 51 -3.24 20.89 -5.10
CA VAL A 51 -3.43 19.51 -5.56
C VAL A 51 -4.87 19.19 -5.93
N THR A 52 -5.81 19.68 -5.13
CA THR A 52 -7.24 19.56 -5.40
C THR A 52 -7.69 20.40 -6.59
N SER A 53 -6.93 21.44 -6.98
CA SER A 53 -7.19 22.25 -8.19
C SER A 53 -6.87 21.53 -9.51
N GLY A 54 -6.17 20.39 -9.46
CA GLY A 54 -5.73 19.63 -10.63
C GLY A 54 -4.57 20.30 -11.39
N LEU A 55 -4.21 19.74 -12.55
CA LEU A 55 -3.10 20.26 -13.36
C LEU A 55 -3.44 21.65 -13.97
N SER A 56 -3.09 22.71 -13.25
CA SER A 56 -3.14 24.10 -13.71
C SER A 56 -1.74 24.64 -14.02
N LEU A 57 -1.65 25.68 -14.87
CA LEU A 57 -0.37 26.35 -15.15
C LEU A 57 0.26 26.89 -13.85
N ASN A 58 -0.58 27.39 -12.93
CA ASN A 58 -0.14 27.85 -11.61
C ASN A 58 0.39 26.69 -10.75
N GLY A 59 -0.30 25.54 -10.73
CA GLY A 59 0.15 24.35 -10.01
C GLY A 59 1.49 23.81 -10.52
N MET A 60 1.73 23.84 -11.84
CA MET A 60 3.04 23.49 -12.41
C MET A 60 4.13 24.45 -11.93
N THR A 61 3.89 25.77 -11.97
CA THR A 61 4.87 26.73 -11.43
C THR A 61 5.13 26.54 -9.94
N TRP A 62 4.08 26.21 -9.18
CA TRP A 62 4.17 25.94 -7.75
C TRP A 62 5.02 24.71 -7.45
N ALA A 63 4.83 23.60 -8.18
CA ALA A 63 5.60 22.37 -8.01
C ALA A 63 7.12 22.57 -8.15
N PHE A 64 7.56 23.47 -9.04
CA PHE A 64 8.97 23.76 -9.26
C PHE A 64 9.54 24.86 -8.36
N THR A 65 8.70 25.65 -7.68
CA THR A 65 9.16 26.83 -6.91
C THR A 65 8.93 26.73 -5.40
N HIS A 66 8.01 25.88 -4.96
CA HIS A 66 7.63 25.76 -3.56
C HIS A 66 8.03 24.40 -2.98
N SER A 67 8.68 24.44 -1.82
CA SER A 67 8.89 23.26 -0.98
C SER A 67 7.73 23.17 0.00
N TYR A 68 7.05 22.02 0.04
CA TYR A 68 5.94 21.79 0.96
C TYR A 68 6.32 20.66 1.92
N TYR A 69 6.14 20.92 3.22
CA TYR A 69 6.53 20.03 4.33
C TYR A 69 8.00 19.57 4.31
N ASN A 70 8.93 20.51 4.09
CA ASN A 70 10.39 20.28 4.01
C ASN A 70 10.87 19.32 2.90
N ASN A 71 9.99 18.85 2.02
CA ASN A 71 10.36 18.01 0.89
C ASN A 71 10.14 18.75 -0.43
N TRP A 72 11.15 18.79 -1.29
CA TRP A 72 11.06 19.33 -2.64
C TRP A 72 11.12 18.18 -3.66
N HIS A 73 9.95 17.78 -4.16
CA HIS A 73 9.81 16.73 -5.16
C HIS A 73 8.86 17.17 -6.28
N PRO A 74 9.32 18.00 -7.23
CA PRO A 74 8.49 18.56 -8.30
C PRO A 74 7.78 17.49 -9.15
N LEU A 75 8.45 16.36 -9.43
CA LEU A 75 7.88 15.26 -10.20
C LEU A 75 6.76 14.52 -9.44
N THR A 76 6.87 14.41 -8.11
CA THR A 76 5.84 13.81 -7.26
C THR A 76 4.56 14.65 -7.27
N TRP A 77 4.69 15.97 -7.23
CA TRP A 77 3.55 16.89 -7.31
C TRP A 77 2.84 16.82 -8.66
N LEU A 78 3.58 16.79 -9.78
CA LEU A 78 2.99 16.63 -11.12
C LEU A 78 2.19 15.32 -11.24
N SER A 79 2.69 14.22 -10.68
CA SER A 79 1.96 12.96 -10.64
C SER A 79 0.67 13.05 -9.81
N CYS A 80 0.71 13.75 -8.66
CA CYS A 80 -0.48 13.97 -7.83
C CYS A 80 -1.53 14.81 -8.55
N PHE A 81 -1.11 15.88 -9.24
CA PHE A 81 -2.02 16.72 -10.05
C PHE A 81 -2.67 15.94 -11.20
N LEU A 82 -1.95 14.98 -11.79
CA LEU A 82 -2.48 14.11 -12.84
C LEU A 82 -3.47 13.07 -12.30
N TRP A 83 -3.18 12.48 -11.14
CA TRP A 83 -4.05 11.48 -10.50
C TRP A 83 -5.35 12.09 -9.95
N SER A 84 -5.25 13.28 -9.33
CA SER A 84 -6.39 14.06 -8.79
C SER A 84 -7.52 14.30 -9.81
N ARG A 85 -7.25 14.17 -11.12
CA ARG A 85 -8.21 14.40 -12.21
C ARG A 85 -8.94 13.13 -12.71
N ARG A 86 -8.89 12.02 -11.98
CA ARG A 86 -9.67 10.79 -12.25
C ARG A 86 -10.67 10.53 -11.15
#